data_AF-A0A2G6CIR5-F1
#
_entry.id   AF-A0A2G6CIR5-F1
#
_cell.length_a   1.000
_cell.length_b   1.000
_cell.length_c   1.000
_cell.angle_alpha   90.00
_cell.angle_beta   90.00
_cell.angle_gamma   90.00
#
_symmetry.space_group_name_H-M   'P 1'
#
loop_
_entity.id
_entity.type
_entity.pdbx_description
1 polymer ?
#
loop_
_entity_poly.entity_id
_entity_poly.type
_entity_poly.pdbx_seq_one_letter_code
_entity_poly.pdbx_strand_id
1 'polypeptide(L)'
;MAHICAPLIRFRPLDPPAFPVTWEAREYRAALRLFGVIPLGWQVIGVEFVHASNAPYELLDRGRGPLMRVWNHRILIAPDADGLRYTDELTYDAGWLSHPLRPFLRFFFAHRQQRLARLLAQS
;
A
#
# COMPACT_ATOMS: atom_id res chain seq x y z
N MET A 1 6.85 -4.73 2.09
CA MET A 1 6.37 -3.38 1.70
C MET A 1 7.40 -2.57 0.90
N ALA A 2 8.60 -2.28 1.44
CA ALA A 2 9.54 -1.33 0.82
C ALA A 2 10.04 -1.72 -0.60
N HIS A 3 10.25 -3.02 -0.86
CA HIS A 3 10.75 -3.49 -2.16
C HIS A 3 9.75 -3.24 -3.29
N ILE A 4 8.48 -3.62 -3.11
CA ILE A 4 7.46 -3.53 -4.17
C ILE A 4 7.08 -2.08 -4.52
N CYS A 5 7.28 -1.12 -3.60
CA CYS A 5 7.01 0.31 -3.84
C CYS A 5 8.20 1.07 -4.44
N ALA A 6 9.44 0.59 -4.23
CA ALA A 6 10.64 1.19 -4.78
C ALA A 6 10.73 0.97 -6.31
N PRO A 7 11.35 1.88 -7.08
CA PRO A 7 11.94 3.14 -6.62
C PRO A 7 10.92 4.27 -6.45
N LEU A 8 9.70 4.12 -6.96
CA LEU A 8 8.70 5.18 -7.11
C LEU A 8 8.39 5.89 -5.79
N ILE A 9 7.98 5.13 -4.78
CA ILE A 9 7.69 5.66 -3.45
C ILE A 9 8.56 4.93 -2.43
N ARG A 10 9.28 5.70 -1.62
CA ARG A 10 10.00 5.19 -0.44
C ARG A 10 9.30 5.63 0.82
N PHE A 11 9.04 4.66 1.68
CA PHE A 11 8.48 4.88 3.01
C PHE A 11 9.61 4.89 4.04
N ARG A 12 9.59 5.88 4.92
CA ARG A 12 10.44 5.91 6.12
C ARG A 12 9.53 5.82 7.34
N PRO A 13 9.65 4.79 8.19
CA PRO A 13 8.85 4.68 9.40
C PRO A 13 9.11 5.89 10.31
N LEU A 14 8.04 6.43 10.89
CA LEU A 14 8.06 7.52 11.86
C LEU A 14 7.61 7.04 13.23
N ASP A 15 6.54 6.25 13.26
CA ASP A 15 5.99 5.68 14.49
C ASP A 15 5.32 4.33 14.22
N PRO A 16 5.83 3.22 14.78
CA PRO A 16 7.16 3.08 15.41
C PRO A 16 8.31 3.45 14.46
N PRO A 17 9.54 3.71 14.96
CA PRO A 17 10.69 4.12 14.14
C PRO A 17 11.27 3.00 13.23
N ALA A 18 10.60 1.84 13.18
CA ALA A 18 10.87 0.74 12.27
C ALA A 18 9.56 0.10 11.85
N PHE A 19 9.45 -0.37 10.60
CA PHE A 19 8.31 -1.22 10.23
C PHE A 19 8.43 -2.58 10.92
N PRO A 20 7.30 -3.14 11.40
CA PRO A 20 7.35 -4.42 12.08
C PRO A 20 7.61 -5.54 11.07
N VAL A 21 8.13 -6.67 11.57
CA VAL A 21 8.20 -7.92 10.79
C VAL A 21 6.79 -8.45 10.54
N THR A 22 5.96 -8.46 11.58
CA THR A 22 4.55 -8.87 11.54
C THR A 22 3.67 -7.65 11.76
N TRP A 23 2.77 -7.37 10.81
CA TRP A 23 1.83 -6.26 10.94
C TRP A 23 0.70 -6.62 11.90
N GLU A 24 0.28 -5.66 12.72
CA GLU A 24 -0.80 -5.79 13.69
C GLU A 24 -1.91 -4.80 13.33
N ALA A 25 -3.13 -5.06 13.81
CA ALA A 25 -4.27 -4.17 13.59
C ALA A 25 -4.10 -2.89 14.41
N ARG A 26 -3.40 -1.91 13.84
CA ARG A 26 -3.17 -0.58 14.42
C ARG A 26 -2.74 0.42 13.36
N GLU A 27 -2.65 1.67 13.78
CA GLU A 27 -2.06 2.74 12.98
C GLU A 27 -0.53 2.71 13.06
N TYR A 28 0.11 2.89 11.91
CA TYR A 28 1.53 3.14 11.76
C TYR A 28 1.69 4.49 11.06
N ARG A 29 2.76 5.23 11.33
CA ARG A 29 3.04 6.48 10.62
C ARG A 29 4.34 6.37 9.84
N ALA A 30 4.32 6.83 8.59
CA ALA A 30 5.49 6.85 7.72
C ALA A 30 5.60 8.16 6.95
N ALA A 31 6.83 8.62 6.72
CA ALA A 31 7.13 9.67 5.76
C ALA A 31 7.25 9.07 4.35
N LEU A 32 6.81 9.82 3.35
CA LEU A 32 6.85 9.41 1.95
C LEU A 32 7.83 10.28 1.18
N ARG A 33 8.61 9.65 0.31
CA ARG A 33 9.46 10.34 -0.67
C ARG A 33 9.26 9.76 -2.07
N LEU A 34 9.04 10.63 -3.04
CA LEU A 34 9.05 10.28 -4.47
C LEU A 34 10.50 10.05 -4.91
N PHE A 35 10.76 8.90 -5.53
CA PHE A 35 12.10 8.44 -5.92
C PHE A 35 13.15 8.42 -4.79
N GLY A 36 12.71 8.54 -3.53
CA GLY A 36 13.58 8.67 -2.36
C GLY A 36 14.11 10.07 -2.07
N VAL A 37 13.80 11.07 -2.91
CA VAL A 37 14.38 12.42 -2.82
C VAL A 37 13.33 13.48 -2.51
N ILE A 38 12.23 13.53 -3.26
CA ILE A 38 11.23 14.61 -3.12
C ILE A 38 10.27 14.26 -1.98
N PRO A 39 10.17 15.08 -0.91
CA PRO A 39 9.28 14.81 0.20
C PRO A 39 7.81 14.99 -0.21
N LEU A 40 6.99 13.98 0.06
CA LEU A 40 5.54 14.00 -0.18
C LEU A 40 4.73 14.20 1.13
N GLY A 41 5.43 14.41 2.25
CA GLY A 41 4.84 14.51 3.57
C GLY A 41 4.83 13.16 4.29
N TRP A 42 3.77 12.90 5.05
CA TRP A 42 3.60 11.69 5.85
C TRP A 42 2.21 11.09 5.63
N GLN A 43 2.06 9.81 5.98
CA GLN A 43 0.80 9.09 5.94
C GLN A 43 0.68 8.19 7.18
N VAL A 44 -0.52 8.09 7.71
CA VAL A 44 -0.96 6.99 8.57
C VAL A 44 -1.28 5.80 7.67
N ILE A 45 -0.76 4.64 8.02
CA ILE A 45 -1.11 3.32 7.47
C ILE A 45 -1.99 2.66 8.53
N GLY A 46 -3.30 2.60 8.29
CA GLY A 46 -4.29 2.14 9.27
C GLY A 46 -4.64 0.69 9.03
N VAL A 47 -3.92 -0.25 9.64
CA VAL A 47 -4.08 -1.68 9.33
C VAL A 47 -5.29 -2.26 10.05
N GLU A 48 -6.18 -2.88 9.28
CA GLU A 48 -7.29 -3.69 9.77
C GLU A 48 -7.29 -5.04 9.05
N PHE A 49 -7.46 -6.14 9.78
CA PHE A 49 -7.63 -7.46 9.18
C PHE A 49 -9.11 -7.85 9.22
N VAL A 50 -9.71 -8.05 8.04
CA VAL A 50 -11.11 -8.52 7.93
C VAL A 50 -11.13 -10.04 7.95
N HIS A 51 -10.24 -10.66 7.17
CA HIS A 51 -10.05 -12.11 7.12
C HIS A 51 -8.55 -12.41 7.23
N ALA A 52 -8.09 -12.80 8.42
CA ALA A 52 -6.65 -12.89 8.73
C ALA A 52 -6.06 -14.30 8.59
N SER A 53 -6.88 -15.34 8.70
CA SER A 53 -6.43 -16.71 8.97
C SER A 53 -6.75 -17.73 7.87
N ASN A 54 -7.73 -17.46 7.01
CA ASN A 54 -8.13 -18.35 5.91
C ASN A 54 -8.31 -17.57 4.61
N ALA A 55 -8.28 -18.27 3.49
CA ALA A 55 -8.69 -17.71 2.21
C ALA A 55 -10.22 -17.53 2.18
N PRO A 56 -10.76 -16.39 1.68
CA PRO A 56 -10.01 -15.24 1.17
C PRO A 56 -9.34 -14.44 2.30
N TYR A 57 -8.06 -14.10 2.12
CA TYR A 57 -7.36 -13.21 3.03
C TYR A 57 -7.65 -11.76 2.63
N GLU A 58 -7.98 -10.93 3.61
CA GLU A 58 -8.38 -9.55 3.38
C GLU A 58 -7.79 -8.61 4.43
N LEU A 59 -7.07 -7.60 3.94
CA LEU A 59 -6.45 -6.54 4.71
C LEU A 59 -6.92 -5.18 4.19
N LEU A 60 -7.25 -4.28 5.11
CA LEU A 60 -7.52 -2.87 4.82
C LEU A 60 -6.39 -2.01 5.37
N ASP A 61 -6.02 -0.99 4.60
CA ASP A 61 -5.24 0.17 5.01
C ASP A 61 -6.15 1.40 4.93
N ARG A 62 -6.64 1.85 6.09
CA ARG A 62 -7.40 3.09 6.29
C ARG A 62 -6.46 4.23 6.62
N GLY A 63 -5.72 4.64 5.62
CA GLY A 63 -4.73 5.69 5.73
C GLY A 63 -5.29 7.10 5.60
N ARG A 64 -4.47 8.05 6.09
CA ARG A 64 -4.69 9.50 5.94
C ARG A 64 -3.37 10.25 6.06
N GLY A 65 -3.29 11.43 5.46
CA GLY A 65 -2.12 12.29 5.53
C GLY A 65 -2.35 13.66 4.86
N PRO A 66 -1.35 14.54 4.85
CA PRO A 66 -1.49 15.87 4.27
C PRO A 66 -1.76 15.85 2.75
N LEU A 67 -1.19 14.88 2.03
CA LEU A 67 -1.38 14.72 0.59
C LEU A 67 -2.67 13.94 0.25
N MET A 68 -2.96 12.89 1.03
CA MET A 68 -4.12 12.02 0.85
C MET A 68 -5.00 12.12 2.08
N ARG A 69 -6.09 12.91 1.99
CA ARG A 69 -7.06 13.07 3.09
C ARG A 69 -7.72 11.76 3.44
N VAL A 70 -8.08 10.99 2.42
CA VAL A 70 -8.61 9.63 2.53
C VAL A 70 -7.73 8.70 1.71
N TRP A 71 -7.35 7.59 2.30
CA TRP A 71 -6.68 6.48 1.63
C TRP A 71 -7.30 5.19 2.14
N ASN A 72 -8.20 4.61 1.37
CA ASN A 72 -8.80 3.31 1.67
C ASN A 72 -8.27 2.31 0.66
N HIS A 73 -7.21 1.61 1.04
CA HIS A 73 -6.60 0.57 0.23
C HIS A 73 -6.98 -0.80 0.78
N ARG A 74 -7.66 -1.60 -0.03
CA ARG A 74 -8.03 -2.96 0.27
C ARG A 74 -7.13 -3.91 -0.52
N ILE A 75 -6.55 -4.88 0.20
CA ILE A 75 -5.75 -5.96 -0.35
C ILE A 75 -6.53 -7.26 -0.13
N LEU A 76 -6.86 -7.93 -1.23
CA LEU A 76 -7.59 -9.19 -1.23
C LEU A 76 -6.76 -10.28 -1.89
N ILE A 77 -6.65 -11.43 -1.22
CA ILE A 77 -6.05 -12.64 -1.76
C ILE A 77 -7.10 -13.74 -1.70
N ALA A 78 -7.61 -14.14 -2.85
CA ALA A 78 -8.66 -15.14 -2.95
C ALA A 78 -8.23 -16.31 -3.86
N PRO A 79 -8.79 -17.52 -3.68
CA PRO A 79 -8.62 -18.60 -4.64
C PRO A 79 -9.13 -18.19 -6.03
N ASP A 80 -8.43 -18.66 -7.06
CA ASP A 80 -8.81 -18.54 -8.47
C ASP A 80 -8.62 -19.91 -9.13
N ALA A 81 -9.16 -20.11 -10.34
CA ALA A 81 -9.24 -21.42 -11.00
C ALA A 81 -7.91 -22.22 -10.97
N ASP A 82 -6.78 -21.53 -11.17
CA ASP A 82 -5.44 -22.13 -11.24
C ASP A 82 -4.49 -21.60 -10.16
N GLY A 83 -4.99 -21.03 -9.05
CA GLY A 83 -4.13 -20.53 -7.98
C GLY A 83 -4.76 -19.48 -7.07
N LEU A 84 -4.03 -18.38 -6.87
CA LEU A 84 -4.47 -17.25 -6.04
C LEU A 84 -4.52 -15.97 -6.87
N ARG A 85 -5.55 -15.18 -6.65
CA ARG A 85 -5.69 -13.83 -7.21
C ARG A 85 -5.42 -12.79 -6.15
N TYR A 86 -4.39 -11.97 -6.36
CA TYR A 86 -4.05 -10.81 -5.54
C TYR A 86 -4.66 -9.54 -6.15
N THR A 87 -5.52 -8.85 -5.40
CA THR A 87 -6.24 -7.66 -5.87
C THR A 87 -5.96 -6.48 -4.94
N ASP A 88 -5.58 -5.34 -5.52
CA ASP A 88 -5.54 -4.04 -4.84
C ASP A 88 -6.77 -3.21 -5.28
N GLU A 89 -7.61 -2.81 -4.33
CA GLU A 89 -8.68 -1.84 -4.57
C GLU A 89 -8.35 -0.55 -3.80
N LEU A 90 -8.31 0.59 -4.49
CA LEU A 90 -7.99 1.88 -3.88
C LEU A 90 -9.12 2.87 -4.08
N THR A 91 -9.65 3.38 -2.96
CA THR A 91 -10.44 4.60 -2.91
C THR A 91 -9.62 5.67 -2.19
N TYR A 92 -9.49 6.86 -2.80
CA TYR A 92 -8.66 7.92 -2.24
C TYR A 92 -9.27 9.31 -2.47
N ASP A 93 -8.90 10.26 -1.62
CA ASP A 93 -9.20 11.68 -1.77
C ASP A 93 -7.94 12.52 -1.50
N ALA A 94 -7.53 13.28 -2.50
CA ALA A 94 -6.44 14.26 -2.44
C ALA A 94 -6.93 15.70 -2.70
N GLY A 95 -8.23 15.95 -2.53
CA GLY A 95 -8.87 17.20 -2.94
C GLY A 95 -8.73 17.43 -4.44
N TRP A 96 -8.35 18.65 -4.84
CA TRP A 96 -8.16 19.00 -6.25
C TRP A 96 -7.02 18.23 -6.93
N LEU A 97 -6.06 17.69 -6.16
CA LEU A 97 -4.97 16.87 -6.69
C LEU A 97 -5.42 15.45 -7.08
N SER A 98 -6.65 15.05 -6.77
CA SER A 98 -7.14 13.68 -7.04
C SER A 98 -7.08 13.32 -8.53
N HIS A 99 -7.41 14.28 -9.40
CA HIS A 99 -7.38 14.11 -10.86
C HIS A 99 -5.96 13.97 -11.41
N PRO A 100 -5.01 14.90 -11.18
CA PRO A 100 -3.65 14.78 -11.70
C PRO A 100 -2.88 13.59 -11.08
N LEU A 101 -3.20 13.17 -9.85
CA LEU A 101 -2.56 12.00 -9.23
C LEU A 101 -3.08 10.65 -9.74
N ARG A 102 -4.27 10.61 -10.35
CA ARG A 102 -4.88 9.36 -10.85
C ARG A 102 -3.97 8.57 -11.80
N PRO A 103 -3.38 9.14 -12.86
CA PRO A 103 -2.47 8.39 -13.74
C PRO A 103 -1.23 7.89 -12.99
N PHE A 104 -0.69 8.70 -12.07
CA PHE A 104 0.44 8.30 -11.25
C PHE A 104 0.10 7.09 -10.35
N LEU A 105 -1.05 7.12 -9.68
CA LEU A 105 -1.50 6.00 -8.84
C LEU A 105 -1.71 4.72 -9.66
N ARG A 106 -2.35 4.83 -10.83
CA ARG A 106 -2.50 3.66 -11.73
C ARG A 106 -1.16 3.05 -12.10
N PHE A 107 -0.19 3.89 -12.48
CA PHE A 107 1.17 3.44 -12.80
C PHE A 107 1.87 2.82 -11.58
N PHE A 108 1.76 3.45 -10.41
CA PHE A 108 2.35 2.97 -9.17
C PHE A 108 1.85 1.57 -8.78
N PHE A 109 0.55 1.32 -8.86
CA PHE A 109 -0.02 0.00 -8.56
C PHE A 109 0.32 -1.04 -9.62
N ALA A 110 0.37 -0.68 -10.90
CA ALA A 110 0.85 -1.59 -11.94
C ALA A 110 2.31 -2.02 -11.70
N HIS A 111 3.18 -1.07 -11.34
CA HIS A 111 4.57 -1.35 -10.95
C HIS A 111 4.65 -2.26 -9.72
N ARG A 112 3.85 -1.97 -8.68
CA ARG A 112 3.80 -2.76 -7.45
C ARG A 112 3.38 -4.21 -7.74
N GLN A 113 2.35 -4.40 -8.56
CA GLN A 113 1.85 -5.71 -9.00
C GLN A 113 2.91 -6.49 -9.77
N GLN A 114 3.61 -5.85 -10.71
CA GLN A 114 4.72 -6.48 -11.44
C GLN A 114 5.86 -6.92 -10.52
N ARG A 115 6.25 -6.10 -9.54
CA ARG A 115 7.29 -6.46 -8.58
C ARG A 115 6.85 -7.59 -7.66
N LEU A 116 5.59 -7.60 -7.24
CA LEU A 116 5.04 -8.69 -6.43
C LEU A 116 5.06 -10.01 -7.20
N ALA A 117 4.59 -10.01 -8.46
CA ALA A 117 4.62 -11.20 -9.31
C ALA A 117 6.05 -11.75 -9.48
N ARG A 118 7.05 -10.87 -9.68
CA ARG A 118 8.46 -11.30 -9.78
C ARG A 118 9.00 -11.91 -8.50
N LEU A 119 8.62 -11.39 -7.32
CA LEU A 119 9.04 -11.95 -6.04
C LEU A 119 8.44 -13.35 -5.81
N LEU A 120 7.17 -13.53 -6.17
CA LEU A 120 6.48 -14.82 -6.04
C LEU A 120 7.03 -15.86 -7.04
N ALA A 121 7.51 -15.44 -8.21
CA ALA A 121 8.15 -16.33 -9.17
C ALA A 121 9.57 -16.78 -8.74
N GLN A 122 10.15 -16.17 -7.69
CA GLN A 122 11.48 -16.48 -7.17
C GLN A 122 11.44 -17.29 -5.86
N SER A 123 10.25 -17.54 -5.30
CA SER A 123 10.03 -18.23 -4.03
C SER A 123 9.65 -19.69 -4.21
#